data_AF-A0A2N3TAX9-F1
#
_entry.id   AF-A0A2N3TAX9-F1
#
_cell.length_a   1.000
_cell.length_b   1.000
_cell.length_c   1.000
_cell.angle_alpha   90.00
_cell.angle_beta   90.00
_cell.angle_gamma   90.00
#
_symmetry.space_group_name_H-M   'P 1'
#
loop_
_entity.id
_entity.type
_entity.pdbx_description
1 polymer ?
#
loop_
_entity_poly.entity_id
_entity_poly.type
_entity_poly.pdbx_seq_one_letter_code
_entity_poly.pdbx_strand_id
1 'polypeptide(L)' 'MKSILELTGVQKLSKDQQQQIKGTWGRATCCGPKKCRVPGTSFCDYGYCRSNGSCMWA' A
#
# COMPACT_ATOMS: atom_id res chain seq x y z
N MET A 1 -6.02 -22.55 4.08
CA MET A 1 -5.63 -21.82 2.85
C MET A 1 -4.65 -22.69 2.08
N LYS A 2 -5.09 -23.36 1.01
CA LYS A 2 -4.18 -24.13 0.15
C LYS A 2 -3.24 -23.15 -0.54
N SER A 3 -1.94 -23.38 -0.42
CA SER A 3 -0.86 -22.44 -0.70
C SER A 3 -0.80 -22.10 -2.19
N ILE A 4 -1.14 -20.86 -2.56
CA ILE A 4 -0.78 -20.25 -3.87
C ILE A 4 0.73 -20.36 -4.16
N LEU A 5 1.53 -20.60 -3.12
CA LEU A 5 2.99 -20.73 -3.16
C LEU A 5 3.51 -21.87 -4.05
N GLU A 6 2.70 -22.86 -4.42
CA GLU A 6 3.15 -24.03 -5.20
C GLU A 6 2.60 -24.07 -6.63
N LEU A 7 2.10 -22.94 -7.14
CA LEU A 7 1.65 -22.85 -8.53
C LEU A 7 2.85 -22.70 -9.47
N THR A 8 3.11 -23.72 -10.28
CA THR A 8 4.03 -23.65 -11.42
C THR A 8 3.62 -22.52 -12.37
N GLY A 9 4.54 -21.57 -12.60
CA GLY A 9 4.31 -20.39 -13.44
C GLY A 9 4.10 -19.06 -12.68
N VAL A 10 4.08 -19.08 -11.34
CA VAL A 10 3.92 -17.87 -10.52
C VAL A 10 5.19 -17.64 -9.71
N GLN A 11 5.87 -16.51 -9.92
CA GLN A 11 7.08 -16.15 -9.16
C GLN A 11 6.72 -15.27 -7.97
N LYS A 12 7.13 -15.68 -6.76
CA LYS A 12 7.02 -14.84 -5.57
C LYS A 12 8.09 -13.75 -5.62
N LEU A 13 7.68 -12.51 -5.80
CA LEU A 13 8.57 -11.36 -5.77
C LEU A 13 9.00 -11.01 -4.35
N SER A 14 10.26 -10.60 -4.19
CA SER A 14 10.73 -9.99 -2.94
C SER A 14 10.01 -8.66 -2.68
N LYS A 15 10.05 -8.16 -1.43
CA LYS A 15 9.45 -6.85 -1.10
C LYS A 15 10.07 -5.71 -1.92
N ASP A 16 11.37 -5.79 -2.19
CA ASP A 16 12.08 -4.78 -2.96
C ASP A 16 11.68 -4.83 -4.44
N GLN A 17 11.53 -6.04 -4.99
CA GLN A 17 11.00 -6.22 -6.34
C GLN A 17 9.56 -5.70 -6.46
N GLN A 18 8.73 -5.92 -5.44
CA GLN A 18 7.38 -5.36 -5.41
C GLN A 18 7.39 -3.82 -5.41
N GLN A 19 8.32 -3.18 -4.71
CA GLN A 19 8.45 -1.71 -4.72
C GLN A 19 8.86 -1.14 -6.09
N GLN A 20 9.53 -1.94 -6.92
CA GLN A 20 9.93 -1.54 -8.27
C GLN A 20 8.83 -1.72 -9.32
N ILE A 21 7.71 -2.37 -8.98
CA ILE A 21 6.57 -2.52 -9.90
C ILE A 21 5.93 -1.15 -10.12
N LYS A 22 5.77 -0.76 -11.38
CA LYS A 22 5.06 0.45 -11.77
C LYS A 22 3.60 0.35 -11.31
N GLY A 23 3.18 1.30 -10.45
CA GLY A 23 1.87 1.28 -9.81
C GLY A 23 1.86 0.74 -8.38
N THR A 24 3.02 0.38 -7.83
CA THR A 24 3.13 0.08 -6.40
C THR A 24 2.80 1.32 -5.58
N TRP A 25 1.81 1.16 -4.71
CA TRP A 25 1.39 2.19 -3.78
C TRP A 25 2.42 2.27 -2.66
N GLY A 26 3.12 3.40 -2.59
CA GLY A 26 3.95 3.74 -1.44
C GLY A 26 3.10 3.80 -0.16
N ARG A 27 3.76 3.86 1.00
CA ARG A 27 3.06 4.04 2.28
C ARG A 27 2.22 5.32 2.22
N ALA A 28 0.91 5.17 2.26
CA ALA A 28 0.00 6.29 2.37
C ALA A 28 0.23 7.02 3.69
N THR A 29 0.30 8.34 3.63
CA THR A 29 0.50 9.18 4.80
C THR A 29 -0.79 9.89 5.17
N CYS A 30 -0.88 10.27 6.43
CA CYS A 30 -1.98 11.08 6.90
C CYS A 30 -1.84 12.52 6.42
N CYS A 31 -2.95 13.11 5.97
CA CYS A 31 -3.00 14.54 5.65
C CYS A 31 -4.09 15.29 6.44
N GLY A 32 -4.66 14.64 7.45
CA GLY A 32 -5.61 15.24 8.39
C GLY A 32 -6.30 14.17 9.23
N PRO A 33 -7.17 14.57 10.17
CA PRO A 33 -8.00 13.63 10.91
C PRO A 33 -8.87 12.83 9.94
N LYS A 34 -8.75 11.51 9.98
CA LYS A 34 -9.48 10.57 9.12
C LYS A 34 -9.26 10.79 7.60
N LYS A 35 -8.05 11.20 7.20
CA LYS A 35 -7.73 11.44 5.78
C LYS A 35 -6.37 10.86 5.37
N CYS A 36 -6.37 10.13 4.26
CA CYS A 36 -5.18 9.58 3.62
C CYS A 36 -4.78 10.41 2.41
N ARG A 37 -3.50 10.74 2.30
CA ARG A 37 -2.93 11.33 1.10
C ARG A 37 -2.65 10.26 0.07
N VAL A 38 -3.13 10.45 -1.15
CA VAL A 38 -2.77 9.61 -2.29
C VAL A 38 -1.30 9.87 -2.63
N PRO A 39 -0.42 8.85 -2.55
CA PRO A 39 1.01 9.01 -2.82
C PRO A 39 1.26 9.64 -4.19
N GLY A 40 2.15 10.63 -4.26
CA GLY A 40 2.44 11.35 -5.51
C GLY A 40 1.43 12.45 -5.87
N THR A 41 0.44 12.73 -5.02
CA THR A 41 -0.53 13.81 -5.23
C THR A 41 -0.70 14.66 -3.96
N SER A 42 -1.33 15.83 -4.11
CA SER A 42 -1.82 16.65 -2.98
C SER A 42 -3.20 16.22 -2.48
N PHE A 43 -3.83 15.24 -3.15
CA PHE A 43 -5.20 14.83 -2.88
C PHE A 43 -5.30 14.03 -1.57
N CYS A 44 -6.35 14.33 -0.82
CA CYS A 44 -6.65 13.76 0.48
C CYS A 44 -8.02 13.11 0.44
N ASP A 45 -8.06 11.80 0.64
CA ASP A 45 -9.28 11.02 0.64
C ASP A 45 -9.62 10.51 2.05
N TYR A 46 -10.84 10.03 2.25
CA TYR A 46 -11.29 9.45 3.51
C TYR A 46 -10.49 8.20 3.87
N GLY A 47 -10.08 8.10 5.14
CA GLY A 47 -9.32 6.96 5.63
C GLY A 47 -9.01 7.01 7.12
N TYR A 48 -8.22 6.06 7.59
CA TYR A 48 -7.87 5.89 9.00
C TYR A 48 -6.36 6.06 9.22
N CYS A 49 -6.02 7.03 10.06
CA CYS A 49 -4.65 7.27 10.49
C CYS A 49 -4.28 6.37 11.66
N ARG A 50 -3.24 5.56 11.49
CA ARG A 50 -2.64 4.76 12.56
C ARG A 50 -1.59 5.56 13.32
N SER A 51 -1.30 5.17 14.56
CA SER A 51 -0.38 5.87 15.47
C SER A 51 1.06 5.99 14.95
N ASN A 52 1.47 5.16 13.99
CA ASN A 52 2.77 5.21 13.33
C ASN A 52 2.79 6.13 12.09
N GLY A 53 1.77 6.98 11.91
CA GLY A 53 1.63 7.91 10.78
C GLY A 53 1.28 7.24 9.44
N SER A 54 1.10 5.91 9.38
CA SER A 54 0.52 5.29 8.19
C SER A 54 -0.96 5.59 8.10
N CYS A 55 -1.45 5.76 6.89
CA CYS A 55 -2.87 5.85 6.62
C CYS A 55 -3.37 4.59 5.91
N MET A 56 -4.59 4.19 6.22
CA MET A 56 -5.30 3.09 5.56
C MET A 56 -6.60 3.66 5.00
N TRP A 57 -6.84 3.51 3.70
CA TRP A 57 -8.12 3.90 3.13
C TRP A 57 -9.27 3.14 3.78
N ALA A 58 -10.37 3.85 3.98
CA ALA A 58 -11.59 3.34 4.59
C ALA A 58 -12.53 2.74 3.54
#